data_AF-A0A6B0X526-F1
#
_entry.id   AF-A0A6B0X526-F1
#
_cell.length_a   1.000
_cell.length_b   1.000
_cell.length_c   1.000
_cell.angle_alpha   90.00
_cell.angle_beta   90.00
_cell.angle_gamma   90.00
#
_symmetry.space_group_name_H-M   'P 1'
#
loop_
_entity.id
_entity.type
_entity.pdbx_description
1 polymer ?
#
loop_
_entity_poly.entity_id
_entity_poly.type
_entity_poly.pdbx_seq_one_letter_code
_entity_poly.pdbx_strand_id
1 'polypeptide(L)'
;MRLSATLVLAGVIWSAAAEAQLLFRPGEPYINYAYESYRSYENLIFGRDRTPQFDPLGQFVLNGATVFQLQEFRTIRPAAGSIIAKPRLYEAYLNRLVIANDSYKGANSQLIVGDRIRTKYTSLTLDLAAMNGIRLDTHFKGGSVVLATSRVDKPIFESVLNADHRIHGTEGSEFRPRWSTYLMSGDVRTQLPGLDMGLSWVNQYRTDSFKKLSENSFKGTLPTTGRPPEWIVVRVSAQVPEDNAGVRVVPPVLTLNGRQFIHVLGPYDKLDAETLTLTVTEHEDRTIIPPITRDTSNDLIIDHPHIEPTPQGFYETRGRSSLLFWFKVPAFFADNGDTVIVTKTYASLDVAGDYAIELSEVFDGLSRNPATYFYTAAQSRGRPANLNDFKRVRVHYGRQT
;
A
#
# COMPACT_ATOMS: atom_id res chain seq x y z
N MET A 1 -100.97 12.09 -0.06
CA MET A 1 -101.73 10.83 0.06
C MET A 1 -100.78 9.69 -0.27
N ARG A 2 -100.57 8.80 0.70
CA ARG A 2 -99.81 7.52 0.65
C ARG A 2 -98.31 7.57 0.32
N LEU A 3 -97.52 7.29 1.37
CA LEU A 3 -96.22 6.62 1.27
C LEU A 3 -96.38 5.27 0.55
N SER A 4 -95.41 4.94 -0.30
CA SER A 4 -95.09 3.57 -0.67
C SER A 4 -93.58 3.40 -0.62
N ALA A 5 -93.16 2.42 0.18
CA ALA A 5 -91.79 1.95 0.28
C ALA A 5 -91.35 1.27 -1.03
N THR A 6 -90.06 1.36 -1.35
CA THR A 6 -89.43 0.36 -2.20
C THR A 6 -88.01 0.13 -1.70
N LEU A 7 -87.85 -1.04 -1.08
CA LEU A 7 -86.59 -1.66 -0.73
C LEU A 7 -86.13 -2.41 -1.99
N VAL A 8 -84.94 -2.13 -2.51
CA VAL A 8 -84.26 -3.03 -3.45
C VAL A 8 -82.87 -3.31 -2.90
N LEU A 9 -82.71 -4.55 -2.49
CA LEU A 9 -81.45 -5.20 -2.14
C LEU A 9 -80.97 -5.96 -3.38
N ALA A 10 -79.79 -5.60 -3.90
CA ALA A 10 -78.97 -6.39 -4.82
C ALA A 10 -77.55 -5.80 -4.70
N GLY A 11 -76.45 -6.51 -4.49
CA GLY A 11 -76.13 -7.92 -4.61
C GLY A 11 -74.65 -7.97 -4.99
N VAL A 12 -73.80 -8.30 -4.03
CA VAL A 12 -72.43 -8.85 -4.10
C VAL A 12 -71.55 -8.47 -5.31
N ILE A 13 -70.45 -7.75 -5.05
CA ILE A 13 -69.14 -8.12 -5.61
C ILE A 13 -68.09 -7.98 -4.51
N TRP A 14 -67.70 -9.12 -3.93
CA TRP A 14 -66.38 -9.25 -3.33
C TRP A 14 -65.36 -9.03 -4.45
N SER A 15 -64.73 -7.86 -4.45
CA SER A 15 -63.42 -7.69 -5.07
C SER A 15 -62.46 -7.44 -3.93
N ALA A 16 -61.55 -8.40 -3.72
CA ALA A 16 -60.33 -8.16 -2.96
C ALA A 16 -59.54 -7.11 -3.74
N ALA A 17 -59.83 -5.84 -3.47
CA ALA A 17 -58.99 -4.75 -3.93
C ALA A 17 -57.71 -4.83 -3.10
N ALA A 18 -56.66 -5.32 -3.76
CA ALA A 18 -55.30 -5.21 -3.30
C ALA A 18 -55.07 -3.81 -2.72
N GLU A 19 -54.74 -3.72 -1.44
CA GLU A 19 -54.24 -2.48 -0.86
C GLU A 19 -52.92 -2.16 -1.54
N ALA A 20 -53.00 -1.29 -2.55
CA ALA A 20 -51.87 -0.50 -2.97
C ALA A 20 -51.46 0.32 -1.75
N GLN A 21 -50.45 -0.15 -1.03
CA GLN A 21 -49.85 0.52 0.10
C GLN A 21 -49.10 1.76 -0.43
N LEU A 22 -49.84 2.83 -0.67
CA LEU A 22 -49.25 4.16 -0.83
C LEU A 22 -48.51 4.47 0.47
N LEU A 23 -47.28 4.99 0.32
CA LEU A 23 -46.30 5.32 1.38
C LEU A 23 -46.75 6.39 2.39
N PHE A 24 -48.05 6.55 2.64
CA PHE A 24 -48.56 7.56 3.55
C PHE A 24 -48.92 6.91 4.90
N ARG A 25 -48.10 7.19 5.92
CA ARG A 25 -48.42 6.81 7.32
C ARG A 25 -49.51 7.75 7.85
N PRO A 26 -50.64 7.23 8.36
CA PRO A 26 -51.63 8.06 9.04
C PRO A 26 -51.00 8.70 10.28
N GLY A 27 -51.07 10.04 10.40
CA GLY A 27 -50.57 10.79 11.57
C GLY A 27 -49.42 11.76 11.31
N GLU A 28 -48.95 11.92 10.07
CA GLU A 28 -48.03 13.02 9.76
C GLU A 28 -48.78 14.38 9.81
N PRO A 29 -48.41 15.31 10.71
CA PRO A 29 -49.08 16.60 10.79
C PRO A 29 -48.79 17.43 9.54
N TYR A 30 -49.80 18.13 9.02
CA TYR A 30 -49.58 19.06 7.92
C TYR A 30 -48.83 20.29 8.43
N ILE A 31 -47.82 20.72 7.68
CA ILE A 31 -47.02 21.89 8.04
C ILE A 31 -47.74 23.15 7.55
N ASN A 32 -48.08 24.07 8.47
CA ASN A 32 -48.68 25.36 8.15
C ASN A 32 -47.75 26.51 8.54
N TYR A 33 -47.10 27.11 7.55
CA TYR A 33 -46.18 28.23 7.78
C TYR A 33 -46.85 29.57 8.13
N ALA A 34 -48.19 29.63 8.14
CA ALA A 34 -48.95 30.78 8.64
C ALA A 34 -49.14 30.74 10.16
N TYR A 35 -49.13 29.55 10.78
CA TYR A 35 -49.19 29.37 12.23
C TYR A 35 -47.81 29.12 12.84
N GLU A 36 -46.97 28.37 12.14
CA GLU A 36 -45.59 28.14 12.52
C GLU A 36 -44.71 29.06 11.65
N SER A 37 -44.00 30.02 12.23
CA SER A 37 -43.10 30.88 11.46
C SER A 37 -42.23 30.05 10.52
N TYR A 38 -42.04 30.50 9.27
CA TYR A 38 -41.27 29.77 8.27
C TYR A 38 -39.95 29.30 8.86
N ARG A 39 -39.86 28.00 9.12
CA ARG A 39 -38.60 27.36 9.45
C ARG A 39 -37.95 27.13 8.11
N SER A 40 -36.86 27.86 7.84
CA SER A 40 -35.91 27.43 6.83
C SER A 40 -35.68 25.94 7.05
N TYR A 41 -35.67 25.14 5.98
CA TYR A 41 -34.97 23.85 6.04
C TYR A 41 -33.67 24.13 6.78
N GLU A 42 -33.42 23.47 7.92
CA GLU A 42 -32.18 23.68 8.66
C GLU A 42 -31.05 23.66 7.64
N ASN A 43 -30.30 24.76 7.54
CA ASN A 43 -29.35 25.01 6.46
C ASN A 43 -28.44 23.78 6.25
N LEU A 44 -28.80 22.93 5.28
CA LEU A 44 -28.17 22.69 3.98
C LEU A 44 -26.63 22.71 3.85
N ILE A 45 -25.86 22.74 4.94
CA ILE A 45 -24.41 22.48 4.90
C ILE A 45 -24.16 20.97 4.93
N PHE A 46 -25.04 20.21 5.57
CA PHE A 46 -25.04 18.74 5.57
C PHE A 46 -26.38 18.13 5.11
N GLY A 47 -27.41 18.94 4.84
CA GLY A 47 -28.79 18.46 4.69
C GLY A 47 -29.12 17.64 3.43
N ARG A 48 -28.27 17.68 2.38
CA ARG A 48 -28.46 16.85 1.16
C ARG A 48 -27.50 15.66 1.03
N ASP A 49 -26.37 15.67 1.74
CA ASP A 49 -25.35 14.60 1.67
C ASP A 49 -25.34 13.70 2.91
N ARG A 50 -26.18 14.00 3.89
CA ARG A 50 -26.49 13.14 5.03
C ARG A 50 -27.26 11.93 4.53
N THR A 51 -26.54 10.83 4.33
CA THR A 51 -27.12 9.57 3.88
C THR A 51 -27.38 8.73 5.12
N PRO A 52 -28.64 8.57 5.58
CA PRO A 52 -28.93 7.66 6.68
C PRO A 52 -28.51 6.25 6.25
N GLN A 53 -27.60 5.67 7.02
CA GLN A 53 -27.14 4.30 6.84
C GLN A 53 -28.00 3.40 7.70
N PHE A 54 -28.47 2.31 7.10
CA PHE A 54 -29.23 1.29 7.78
C PHE A 54 -28.46 -0.02 7.70
N ASP A 55 -28.57 -0.86 8.73
CA ASP A 55 -28.06 -2.21 8.68
C ASP A 55 -28.89 -3.09 7.71
N PRO A 56 -28.49 -4.33 7.43
CA PRO A 56 -29.26 -5.22 6.56
C PRO A 56 -30.69 -5.54 7.06
N LEU A 57 -30.99 -5.25 8.33
CA LEU A 57 -32.29 -5.44 8.95
C LEU A 57 -33.14 -4.15 8.93
N GLY A 58 -32.64 -3.07 8.33
CA GLY A 58 -33.31 -1.77 8.25
C GLY A 58 -33.22 -0.94 9.54
N GLN A 59 -32.39 -1.32 10.51
CA GLN A 59 -32.13 -0.50 11.70
C GLN A 59 -31.22 0.66 11.36
N PHE A 60 -31.56 1.84 11.86
CA PHE A 60 -30.74 3.03 11.69
C PHE A 60 -29.38 2.85 12.39
N VAL A 61 -28.29 2.98 11.63
CA VAL A 61 -26.91 2.87 12.12
C VAL A 61 -26.33 4.25 12.39
N LEU A 62 -26.34 5.13 11.38
CA LEU A 62 -25.81 6.48 11.50
C LEU A 62 -26.38 7.42 10.44
N ASN A 63 -26.32 8.72 10.70
CA ASN A 63 -26.60 9.76 9.71
C ASN A 63 -25.37 10.66 9.60
N GLY A 64 -24.74 10.70 8.43
CA GLY A 64 -23.51 11.45 8.23
C GLY A 64 -23.16 11.61 6.75
N ALA A 65 -22.07 12.35 6.49
CA ALA A 65 -21.49 12.51 5.17
C ALA A 65 -20.20 11.69 5.07
N THR A 66 -19.96 11.06 3.93
CA THR A 66 -18.68 10.39 3.65
C THR A 66 -17.60 11.46 3.54
N VAL A 67 -16.55 11.35 4.37
CA VAL A 67 -15.39 12.26 4.33
C VAL A 67 -14.19 11.62 3.66
N PHE A 68 -14.07 10.30 3.81
CA PHE A 68 -13.00 9.49 3.26
C PHE A 68 -13.54 8.08 3.07
N GLN A 69 -13.22 7.48 1.94
CA GLN A 69 -13.55 6.11 1.62
C GLN A 69 -12.34 5.43 1.02
N LEU A 70 -12.02 4.25 1.53
CA LEU A 70 -11.03 3.34 0.95
C LEU A 70 -11.76 2.02 0.64
N GLN A 71 -11.79 1.64 -0.62
CA GLN A 71 -12.32 0.36 -1.08
C GLN A 71 -11.24 -0.41 -1.81
N GLU A 72 -11.25 -1.74 -1.70
CA GLU A 72 -10.38 -2.60 -2.49
C GLU A 72 -11.25 -3.62 -3.24
N PHE A 73 -11.20 -3.58 -4.57
CA PHE A 73 -11.93 -4.49 -5.44
C PHE A 73 -11.01 -5.62 -5.86
N ARG A 74 -11.37 -6.86 -5.53
CA ARG A 74 -10.54 -8.04 -5.75
C ARG A 74 -11.01 -8.97 -6.88
N THR A 75 -12.08 -8.60 -7.59
CA THR A 75 -12.71 -9.41 -8.63
C THR A 75 -12.72 -8.69 -9.99
N ILE A 76 -12.95 -9.45 -11.08
CA ILE A 76 -12.76 -9.03 -12.47
C ILE A 76 -13.90 -8.10 -12.99
N ARG A 77 -14.71 -7.46 -12.12
CA ARG A 77 -15.63 -6.38 -12.55
C ARG A 77 -15.85 -5.34 -11.44
N PRO A 78 -15.95 -4.03 -11.76
CA PRO A 78 -15.65 -3.42 -13.07
C PRO A 78 -14.14 -3.38 -13.41
N ALA A 79 -13.26 -3.42 -12.41
CA ALA A 79 -11.82 -3.70 -12.51
C ALA A 79 -11.30 -3.91 -11.08
N ALA A 80 -10.22 -4.68 -10.89
CA ALA A 80 -9.61 -4.76 -9.57
C ALA A 80 -8.73 -3.55 -9.27
N GLY A 81 -8.53 -3.30 -7.99
CA GLY A 81 -7.65 -2.25 -7.48
C GLY A 81 -8.20 -1.58 -6.25
N SER A 82 -7.41 -0.68 -5.67
CA SER A 82 -7.88 0.14 -4.55
C SER A 82 -8.40 1.49 -5.03
N ILE A 83 -9.50 1.93 -4.43
CA ILE A 83 -10.13 3.23 -4.64
C ILE A 83 -9.98 4.02 -3.35
N ILE A 84 -9.51 5.26 -3.47
CA ILE A 84 -9.67 6.26 -2.42
C ILE A 84 -10.65 7.28 -2.95
N ALA A 85 -11.75 7.53 -2.25
CA ALA A 85 -12.67 8.60 -2.58
C ALA A 85 -12.68 9.64 -1.45
N LYS A 86 -12.43 10.89 -1.84
CA LYS A 86 -12.53 12.09 -1.00
C LYS A 86 -13.56 13.01 -1.61
N PRO A 87 -14.79 13.05 -1.09
CA PRO A 87 -15.87 13.84 -1.68
C PRO A 87 -15.56 15.33 -1.69
N ARG A 88 -16.24 16.10 -2.55
CA ARG A 88 -16.04 17.57 -2.65
C ARG A 88 -16.12 18.28 -1.29
N LEU A 89 -16.97 17.79 -0.40
CA LEU A 89 -17.13 18.32 0.97
C LEU A 89 -15.82 18.25 1.77
N TYR A 90 -15.04 17.17 1.60
CA TYR A 90 -13.76 17.00 2.27
C TYR A 90 -12.76 18.12 1.92
N GLU A 91 -12.72 18.53 0.65
CA GLU A 91 -11.85 19.63 0.22
C GLU A 91 -12.46 21.01 0.49
N ALA A 92 -13.69 21.24 0.05
CA ALA A 92 -14.29 22.57 0.02
C ALA A 92 -14.71 23.08 1.41
N TYR A 93 -15.12 22.18 2.31
CA TYR A 93 -15.66 22.55 3.61
C TYR A 93 -14.77 22.12 4.77
N LEU A 94 -14.28 20.87 4.73
CA LEU A 94 -13.42 20.32 5.77
C LEU A 94 -11.94 20.70 5.55
N ASN A 95 -11.63 21.50 4.53
CA ASN A 95 -10.28 21.97 4.22
C ASN A 95 -9.23 20.85 4.21
N ARG A 96 -9.62 19.68 3.70
CA ARG A 96 -8.79 18.47 3.61
C ARG A 96 -8.27 17.96 4.96
N LEU A 97 -8.97 18.24 6.06
CA LEU A 97 -8.63 17.85 7.42
C LEU A 97 -9.87 17.63 8.28
N VAL A 98 -10.06 16.40 8.75
CA VAL A 98 -11.10 16.03 9.71
C VAL A 98 -10.42 15.61 11.00
N ILE A 99 -10.87 16.17 12.11
CA ILE A 99 -10.39 15.83 13.46
C ILE A 99 -11.60 15.49 14.31
N ALA A 100 -11.71 14.24 14.73
CA ALA A 100 -12.69 13.80 15.71
C ALA A 100 -11.98 13.55 17.05
N ASN A 101 -12.51 14.13 18.12
CA ASN A 101 -11.98 13.97 19.46
C ASN A 101 -13.00 13.25 20.34
N ASP A 102 -12.53 12.33 21.17
CA ASP A 102 -13.32 11.65 22.19
C ASP A 102 -12.51 11.56 23.50
N SER A 103 -13.21 11.58 24.62
CA SER A 103 -12.62 11.41 25.95
C SER A 103 -13.49 10.49 26.78
N TYR A 104 -12.97 9.31 27.10
CA TYR A 104 -13.69 8.30 27.88
C TYR A 104 -12.81 7.71 28.97
N LYS A 105 -13.29 7.75 30.22
CA LYS A 105 -12.65 7.15 31.41
C LYS A 105 -11.14 7.45 31.55
N GLY A 106 -10.74 8.69 31.27
CA GLY A 106 -9.34 9.11 31.39
C GLY A 106 -8.43 8.71 30.22
N ALA A 107 -9.01 8.20 29.13
CA ALA A 107 -8.36 8.11 27.84
C ALA A 107 -8.91 9.20 26.91
N ASN A 108 -8.03 9.99 26.30
CA ASN A 108 -8.35 10.99 25.29
C ASN A 108 -7.89 10.45 23.94
N SER A 109 -8.80 10.35 22.97
CA SER A 109 -8.48 9.88 21.61
C SER A 109 -8.80 10.94 20.57
N GLN A 110 -7.95 11.05 19.56
CA GLN A 110 -8.08 11.98 18.45
C GLN A 110 -7.86 11.22 17.14
N LEU A 111 -8.91 11.12 16.32
CA LEU A 111 -8.85 10.56 14.97
C LEU A 111 -8.71 11.71 13.97
N ILE A 112 -7.64 11.67 13.19
CA ILE A 112 -7.27 12.67 12.20
C ILE A 112 -7.31 12.01 10.82
N VAL A 113 -8.08 12.57 9.89
CA VAL A 113 -8.07 12.18 8.47
C VAL A 113 -7.68 13.41 7.67
N GLY A 114 -6.62 13.32 6.87
CA GLY A 114 -6.05 14.52 6.27
C GLY A 114 -5.09 14.23 5.13
N ASP A 115 -4.91 15.24 4.28
CA ASP A 115 -3.99 15.17 3.13
C ASP A 115 -2.56 15.48 3.53
N ARG A 116 -2.37 16.29 4.58
CA ARG A 116 -1.08 16.81 5.02
C ARG A 116 -0.96 16.74 6.54
N ILE A 117 -1.11 15.53 7.09
CA ILE A 117 -0.93 15.29 8.52
C ILE A 117 0.56 15.24 8.82
N ARG A 118 1.02 16.10 9.73
CA ARG A 118 2.37 15.96 10.29
C ARG A 118 2.42 14.68 11.12
N THR A 119 3.29 13.73 10.76
CA THR A 119 3.43 12.47 11.49
C THR A 119 4.88 12.25 11.88
N LYS A 120 5.17 12.26 13.17
CA LYS A 120 6.51 12.04 13.72
C LYS A 120 6.45 11.18 14.96
N TYR A 121 7.30 10.16 15.03
CA TYR A 121 7.51 9.35 16.24
C TYR A 121 8.85 9.71 16.88
N THR A 122 9.94 9.37 16.21
CA THR A 122 11.29 9.81 16.53
C THR A 122 12.01 10.20 15.24
N SER A 123 13.09 10.97 15.33
CA SER A 123 13.89 11.32 14.14
C SER A 123 14.54 10.11 13.46
N LEU A 124 14.55 8.93 14.10
CA LEU A 124 15.16 7.70 13.58
C LEU A 124 14.15 6.66 13.08
N THR A 125 12.84 6.88 13.30
CA THR A 125 11.81 5.88 12.97
C THR A 125 10.81 6.37 11.95
N LEU A 126 10.14 7.49 12.22
CA LEU A 126 9.19 8.09 11.29
C LEU A 126 9.19 9.61 11.44
N ASP A 127 9.43 10.30 10.34
CA ASP A 127 9.36 11.75 10.26
C ASP A 127 8.78 12.15 8.88
N LEU A 128 7.46 12.23 8.79
CA LEU A 128 6.72 12.64 7.58
C LEU A 128 6.12 14.03 7.77
N ALA A 129 6.51 14.96 6.90
CA ALA A 129 6.02 16.34 6.97
C ALA A 129 4.54 16.46 6.57
N ALA A 130 4.08 15.66 5.60
CA ALA A 130 2.76 15.75 5.02
C ALA A 130 2.23 14.35 4.64
N MET A 131 1.83 13.57 5.65
CA MET A 131 1.20 12.27 5.44
C MET A 131 -0.25 12.45 4.95
N ASN A 132 -0.59 11.76 3.87
CA ASN A 132 -1.96 11.68 3.35
C ASN A 132 -2.62 10.39 3.84
N GLY A 133 -3.52 10.46 4.80
CA GLY A 133 -4.12 9.26 5.37
C GLY A 133 -4.86 9.49 6.67
N ILE A 134 -4.79 8.48 7.54
CA ILE A 134 -5.48 8.43 8.82
C ILE A 134 -4.45 8.31 9.94
N ARG A 135 -4.64 9.07 11.01
CA ARG A 135 -3.87 9.02 12.25
C ARG A 135 -4.81 8.95 13.45
N LEU A 136 -4.49 8.11 14.43
CA LEU A 136 -5.21 7.99 15.69
C LEU A 136 -4.22 8.21 16.83
N ASP A 137 -4.47 9.23 17.65
CA ASP A 137 -3.68 9.56 18.82
C ASP A 137 -4.52 9.28 20.06
N THR A 138 -4.03 8.42 20.95
CA THR A 138 -4.68 8.13 22.23
C THR A 138 -3.71 8.38 23.37
N HIS A 139 -4.13 9.19 24.34
CA HIS A 139 -3.41 9.44 25.60
C HIS A 139 -4.22 8.89 26.77
N PHE A 140 -3.56 8.25 27.73
CA PHE A 140 -4.20 7.73 28.93
C PHE A 140 -3.25 7.82 30.13
N LYS A 141 -3.76 7.53 31.33
CA LYS A 141 -2.93 7.51 32.54
C LYS A 141 -1.80 6.48 32.40
N GLY A 142 -0.56 6.97 32.32
CA GLY A 142 0.64 6.13 32.24
C GLY A 142 1.15 5.88 30.83
N GLY A 143 0.58 6.49 29.78
CA GLY A 143 1.13 6.34 28.44
C GLY A 143 0.34 6.97 27.30
N SER A 144 0.82 6.73 26.09
CA SER A 144 0.18 7.15 24.85
C SER A 144 0.41 6.14 23.73
N VAL A 145 -0.52 6.09 22.80
CA VAL A 145 -0.44 5.32 21.56
C VAL A 145 -0.73 6.25 20.40
N VAL A 146 0.09 6.21 19.36
CA VAL A 146 -0.18 6.85 18.08
C VAL A 146 -0.17 5.79 17.00
N LEU A 147 -1.22 5.70 16.21
CA LEU A 147 -1.30 4.83 15.04
C LEU A 147 -1.44 5.69 13.79
N ALA A 148 -0.82 5.31 12.68
CA ALA A 148 -1.01 6.00 11.42
C ALA A 148 -0.97 5.04 10.23
N THR A 149 -1.83 5.28 9.24
CA THR A 149 -1.91 4.52 8.00
C THR A 149 -2.14 5.43 6.79
N SER A 150 -1.55 5.08 5.66
CA SER A 150 -1.63 5.84 4.42
C SER A 150 -1.55 4.90 3.21
N ARG A 151 -2.27 5.17 2.13
CA ARG A 151 -1.92 4.63 0.81
C ARG A 151 -0.93 5.60 0.19
N VAL A 152 0.35 5.29 0.28
CA VAL A 152 1.42 6.13 -0.26
C VAL A 152 1.50 6.07 -1.79
N ASP A 153 0.94 5.02 -2.39
CA ASP A 153 0.81 4.91 -3.84
C ASP A 153 -0.43 5.66 -4.36
N LYS A 154 -0.23 6.46 -5.42
CA LYS A 154 -1.23 7.34 -6.03
C LYS A 154 -2.16 8.00 -5.00
N PRO A 155 -1.60 8.76 -4.03
CA PRO A 155 -2.39 9.47 -3.04
C PRO A 155 -3.22 10.56 -3.74
N ILE A 156 -4.46 10.78 -3.28
CA ILE A 156 -5.30 11.85 -3.83
C ILE A 156 -5.10 13.10 -2.99
N PHE A 157 -4.54 14.15 -3.58
CA PHE A 157 -4.33 15.47 -2.96
C PHE A 157 -5.24 16.57 -3.53
N GLU A 158 -5.78 16.35 -4.73
CA GLU A 158 -6.65 17.30 -5.42
C GLU A 158 -7.95 16.60 -5.84
N SER A 159 -9.05 16.95 -5.17
CA SER A 159 -10.39 16.41 -5.49
C SER A 159 -11.18 17.37 -6.41
N VAL A 160 -10.91 18.68 -6.36
CA VAL A 160 -11.72 19.71 -7.05
C VAL A 160 -11.46 19.79 -8.56
N LEU A 161 -10.22 19.63 -9.05
CA LEU A 161 -9.95 19.53 -10.50
C LEU A 161 -10.16 18.11 -11.07
N ASN A 162 -10.56 17.16 -10.22
CA ASN A 162 -10.97 15.81 -10.58
C ASN A 162 -9.94 14.96 -11.35
N ALA A 163 -8.70 15.38 -11.57
CA ALA A 163 -7.73 14.56 -12.31
C ALA A 163 -7.43 13.26 -11.55
N ASP A 164 -6.91 13.36 -10.33
CA ASP A 164 -6.54 12.18 -9.52
C ASP A 164 -7.77 11.40 -9.04
N HIS A 165 -8.84 12.11 -8.64
CA HIS A 165 -10.08 11.47 -8.18
C HIS A 165 -10.81 10.73 -9.32
N ARG A 166 -10.86 11.27 -10.53
CA ARG A 166 -11.45 10.58 -11.70
C ARG A 166 -10.66 9.32 -12.04
N ILE A 167 -9.34 9.36 -11.95
CA ILE A 167 -8.45 8.27 -12.36
C ILE A 167 -8.30 7.21 -11.26
N HIS A 168 -8.33 7.57 -9.96
CA HIS A 168 -8.03 6.65 -8.85
C HIS A 168 -9.12 6.56 -7.77
N GLY A 169 -10.20 7.34 -7.90
CA GLY A 169 -11.25 7.50 -6.90
C GLY A 169 -12.66 7.09 -7.35
N THR A 170 -12.82 6.52 -8.54
CA THR A 170 -14.13 6.10 -9.08
C THR A 170 -14.16 4.62 -9.45
N GLU A 171 -15.31 3.96 -9.20
CA GLU A 171 -15.52 2.54 -9.53
C GLU A 171 -15.43 2.26 -11.03
N GLY A 172 -15.76 3.24 -11.87
CA GLY A 172 -15.69 3.16 -13.33
C GLY A 172 -14.29 3.37 -13.92
N SER A 173 -13.28 3.69 -13.11
CA SER A 173 -11.92 3.92 -13.64
C SER A 173 -11.19 2.61 -14.00
N GLU A 174 -10.61 2.60 -15.20
CA GLU A 174 -9.70 1.56 -15.69
C GLU A 174 -8.26 1.71 -15.13
N PHE A 175 -7.93 2.87 -14.56
CA PHE A 175 -6.58 3.21 -14.08
C PHE A 175 -6.43 3.10 -12.56
N ARG A 176 -7.30 2.33 -11.91
CA ARG A 176 -7.19 2.06 -10.47
C ARG A 176 -5.84 1.41 -10.15
N PRO A 177 -5.12 1.88 -9.12
CA PRO A 177 -3.90 1.22 -8.69
C PRO A 177 -4.24 -0.18 -8.18
N ARG A 178 -4.00 -1.16 -9.05
CA ARG A 178 -4.08 -2.59 -8.76
C ARG A 178 -3.07 -3.01 -7.71
N TRP A 179 -1.86 -2.47 -7.84
CA TRP A 179 -0.80 -2.61 -6.85
C TRP A 179 -0.76 -1.31 -6.08
N SER A 180 -0.98 -1.39 -4.79
CA SER A 180 -0.99 -0.22 -3.93
C SER A 180 0.00 -0.41 -2.82
N THR A 181 0.85 0.61 -2.65
CA THR A 181 1.76 0.68 -1.52
C THR A 181 1.07 1.40 -0.37
N TYR A 182 1.04 0.76 0.80
CA TYR A 182 0.49 1.25 2.04
C TYR A 182 1.62 1.50 3.04
N LEU A 183 1.45 2.49 3.89
CA LEU A 183 2.25 2.71 5.08
C LEU A 183 1.35 2.40 6.27
N MET A 184 1.85 1.62 7.23
CA MET A 184 1.22 1.40 8.52
C MET A 184 2.27 1.58 9.61
N SER A 185 1.90 2.24 10.69
CA SER A 185 2.86 2.63 11.71
C SER A 185 2.19 2.79 13.06
N GLY A 186 2.96 2.59 14.12
CA GLY A 186 2.54 2.73 15.51
C GLY A 186 3.67 3.21 16.42
N ASP A 187 3.35 4.03 17.41
CA ASP A 187 4.25 4.44 18.49
C ASP A 187 3.52 4.26 19.82
N VAL A 188 4.13 3.54 20.75
CA VAL A 188 3.60 3.34 22.10
C VAL A 188 4.62 3.89 23.08
N ARG A 189 4.18 4.73 24.01
CA ARG A 189 5.03 5.29 25.05
C ARG A 189 4.44 5.08 26.42
N THR A 190 5.32 4.80 27.38
CA THR A 190 5.00 4.75 28.80
C THR A 190 5.39 6.06 29.46
N GLN A 191 4.56 6.52 30.38
CA GLN A 191 4.74 7.76 31.14
C GLN A 191 4.52 7.46 32.62
N LEU A 192 5.30 6.54 33.17
CA LEU A 192 5.22 6.13 34.57
C LEU A 192 6.39 6.74 35.36
N PRO A 193 6.21 7.05 36.66
CA PRO A 193 7.31 7.53 37.50
C PRO A 193 8.48 6.55 37.49
N GLY A 194 9.65 7.00 37.04
CA GLY A 194 10.87 6.19 36.96
C GLY A 194 10.95 5.23 35.77
N LEU A 195 9.99 5.24 34.84
CA LEU A 195 10.01 4.43 33.63
C LEU A 195 9.46 5.19 32.42
N ASP A 196 10.37 5.59 31.53
CA ASP A 196 10.06 6.12 30.19
C ASP A 196 10.62 5.14 29.15
N MET A 197 9.70 4.43 28.50
CA MET A 197 9.99 3.50 27.42
C MET A 197 9.09 3.79 26.23
N GLY A 198 9.67 3.76 25.04
CA GLY A 198 8.97 3.92 23.76
C GLY A 198 9.25 2.77 22.81
N LEU A 199 8.23 2.32 22.10
CA LEU A 199 8.33 1.38 20.99
C LEU A 199 7.69 2.01 19.76
N SER A 200 8.48 2.28 18.74
CA SER A 200 7.97 2.68 17.43
C SER A 200 8.11 1.54 16.42
N TRP A 201 7.09 1.37 15.58
CA TRP A 201 7.08 0.44 14.46
C TRP A 201 6.54 1.17 13.22
N VAL A 202 7.17 0.94 12.09
CA VAL A 202 6.79 1.49 10.79
C VAL A 202 6.98 0.38 9.79
N ASN A 203 5.98 0.19 8.94
CA ASN A 203 6.04 -0.77 7.86
C ASN A 203 5.36 -0.17 6.63
N GLN A 204 6.09 -0.11 5.53
CA GLN A 204 5.53 0.34 4.27
C GLN A 204 5.31 -0.87 3.37
N TYR A 205 4.09 -1.41 3.34
CA TYR A 205 3.39 -2.46 2.58
C TYR A 205 3.10 -2.38 1.07
N ARG A 206 3.11 -3.43 0.24
CA ARG A 206 2.59 -3.44 -1.15
C ARG A 206 1.61 -4.60 -1.25
N THR A 207 0.44 -4.31 -1.78
CA THR A 207 -0.65 -5.29 -1.97
C THR A 207 -0.96 -5.43 -3.45
N ASP A 208 -1.48 -6.59 -3.86
CA ASP A 208 -2.08 -6.79 -5.19
C ASP A 208 -3.54 -7.17 -5.00
N SER A 209 -4.45 -6.35 -5.51
CA SER A 209 -5.88 -6.60 -5.37
C SER A 209 -6.34 -7.90 -6.05
N PHE A 210 -5.60 -8.48 -6.99
CA PHE A 210 -5.91 -9.80 -7.56
C PHE A 210 -5.52 -10.98 -6.67
N LYS A 211 -4.72 -10.75 -5.62
CA LYS A 211 -4.34 -11.81 -4.68
C LYS A 211 -5.34 -11.92 -3.53
N LYS A 212 -5.44 -13.13 -2.96
CA LYS A 212 -6.27 -13.37 -1.78
C LYS A 212 -5.74 -12.59 -0.57
N LEU A 213 -6.58 -12.35 0.45
CA LEU A 213 -6.13 -11.66 1.67
C LEU A 213 -5.01 -12.44 2.37
N SER A 214 -5.02 -13.77 2.28
CA SER A 214 -3.96 -14.65 2.80
C SER A 214 -2.64 -14.54 2.03
N GLU A 215 -2.68 -14.05 0.79
CA GLU A 215 -1.52 -13.86 -0.08
C GLU A 215 -1.00 -12.42 -0.02
N ASN A 216 -1.87 -11.45 0.26
CA ASN A 216 -1.52 -10.08 0.64
C ASN A 216 -1.17 -10.02 2.13
N SER A 217 0.12 -10.02 2.47
CA SER A 217 0.56 -9.92 3.86
C SER A 217 1.16 -8.54 4.16
N PHE A 218 1.34 -8.22 5.45
CA PHE A 218 2.15 -7.09 5.89
C PHE A 218 3.61 -7.15 5.44
N LYS A 219 4.07 -8.30 4.92
CA LYS A 219 5.40 -8.38 4.31
C LYS A 219 5.42 -7.75 2.92
N GLY A 220 4.27 -7.60 2.26
CA GLY A 220 4.16 -7.19 0.88
C GLY A 220 3.91 -8.36 -0.07
N THR A 221 3.58 -8.06 -1.33
CA THR A 221 3.46 -9.05 -2.41
C THR A 221 3.99 -8.53 -3.74
N LEU A 222 4.49 -9.46 -4.53
CA LEU A 222 4.73 -9.31 -5.95
C LEU A 222 3.43 -9.02 -6.73
N PRO A 223 3.41 -7.98 -7.58
CA PRO A 223 2.40 -7.78 -8.61
C PRO A 223 2.24 -9.00 -9.52
N THR A 224 1.03 -9.49 -9.74
CA THR A 224 0.74 -10.48 -10.81
C THR A 224 0.48 -9.72 -12.13
N THR A 225 1.44 -8.94 -12.59
CA THR A 225 1.39 -8.10 -13.82
C THR A 225 1.24 -8.90 -15.12
N GLY A 226 1.40 -10.24 -15.07
CA GLY A 226 1.62 -11.05 -16.26
C GLY A 226 3.02 -10.84 -16.88
N ARG A 227 3.82 -9.93 -16.33
CA ARG A 227 5.20 -9.61 -16.75
C ARG A 227 6.06 -9.42 -15.51
N PRO A 228 6.86 -10.41 -15.10
CA PRO A 228 7.70 -10.27 -13.92
C PRO A 228 8.71 -9.12 -14.09
N PRO A 229 9.35 -8.64 -12.99
CA PRO A 229 10.49 -7.76 -13.12
C PRO A 229 11.49 -8.35 -14.11
N GLU A 230 12.15 -7.50 -14.89
CA GLU A 230 13.20 -7.92 -15.80
C GLU A 230 14.47 -8.30 -15.03
N TRP A 231 14.76 -7.54 -13.96
CA TRP A 231 15.83 -7.83 -13.01
C TRP A 231 15.39 -7.75 -11.57
N ILE A 232 16.00 -8.61 -10.75
CA ILE A 232 16.07 -8.43 -9.30
C ILE A 232 17.51 -8.02 -8.98
N VAL A 233 17.66 -6.88 -8.33
CA VAL A 233 18.96 -6.31 -8.00
C VAL A 233 19.18 -6.45 -6.50
N VAL A 234 20.20 -7.20 -6.11
CA VAL A 234 20.62 -7.32 -4.70
C VAL A 234 21.82 -6.41 -4.50
N ARG A 235 21.70 -5.40 -3.65
CA ARG A 235 22.84 -4.59 -3.23
C ARG A 235 23.43 -5.14 -1.94
N VAL A 236 24.74 -5.26 -1.86
CA VAL A 236 25.47 -5.59 -0.64
C VAL A 236 26.52 -4.51 -0.40
N SER A 237 26.54 -3.98 0.82
CA SER A 237 27.45 -2.90 1.24
C SER A 237 27.86 -3.10 2.70
N ALA A 238 28.93 -2.42 3.13
CA ALA A 238 29.30 -2.36 4.54
C ALA A 238 28.20 -1.67 5.36
N GLN A 239 27.88 -2.20 6.55
CA GLN A 239 26.89 -1.55 7.41
C GLN A 239 27.47 -0.27 8.03
N VAL A 240 28.76 -0.26 8.35
CA VAL A 240 29.48 0.89 8.91
C VAL A 240 30.64 1.25 7.97
N PRO A 241 30.40 2.01 6.90
CA PRO A 241 31.43 2.37 5.93
C PRO A 241 32.69 3.03 6.52
N GLU A 242 32.58 3.68 7.67
CA GLU A 242 33.67 4.44 8.29
C GLU A 242 34.76 3.57 8.93
N ASP A 243 34.47 2.31 9.28
CA ASP A 243 35.46 1.42 9.89
C ASP A 243 36.41 0.79 8.85
N ASN A 244 36.13 1.02 7.57
CA ASN A 244 36.84 0.47 6.41
C ASN A 244 36.96 -1.07 6.44
N ALA A 245 36.09 -1.73 7.19
CA ALA A 245 35.90 -3.16 7.12
C ALA A 245 35.25 -3.52 5.79
N GLY A 246 35.50 -4.74 5.36
CA GLY A 246 34.99 -5.25 4.10
C GLY A 246 33.74 -6.08 4.29
N VAL A 247 33.05 -6.32 3.17
CA VAL A 247 32.04 -7.36 3.06
C VAL A 247 32.48 -8.34 2.00
N ARG A 248 32.42 -9.63 2.32
CA ARG A 248 32.61 -10.70 1.34
C ARG A 248 31.31 -11.39 1.03
N VAL A 249 31.09 -11.67 -0.25
CA VAL A 249 29.87 -12.30 -0.75
C VAL A 249 30.26 -13.42 -1.70
N VAL A 250 29.85 -14.64 -1.42
CA VAL A 250 29.87 -15.72 -2.41
C VAL A 250 28.75 -15.46 -3.42
N PRO A 251 28.96 -15.70 -4.74
CA PRO A 251 27.95 -15.49 -5.78
C PRO A 251 26.54 -15.93 -5.32
N PRO A 252 25.60 -14.98 -5.22
CA PRO A 252 24.30 -15.29 -4.68
C PRO A 252 23.47 -16.10 -5.65
N VAL A 253 22.49 -16.82 -5.12
CA VAL A 253 21.61 -17.70 -5.89
C VAL A 253 20.17 -17.21 -5.79
N LEU A 254 19.51 -17.09 -6.95
CA LEU A 254 18.10 -16.73 -7.02
C LEU A 254 17.21 -17.97 -7.07
N THR A 255 16.14 -17.97 -6.29
CA THR A 255 15.08 -18.96 -6.38
C THR A 255 13.77 -18.28 -6.75
N LEU A 256 13.11 -18.82 -7.77
CA LEU A 256 11.82 -18.36 -8.29
C LEU A 256 10.76 -19.43 -8.05
N ASN A 257 9.64 -19.06 -7.43
CA ASN A 257 8.54 -19.95 -7.02
C ASN A 257 8.98 -21.23 -6.28
N GLY A 258 10.12 -21.22 -5.60
CA GLY A 258 10.66 -22.39 -4.89
C GLY A 258 11.67 -23.22 -5.68
N ARG A 259 11.85 -22.95 -6.98
CA ARG A 259 12.87 -23.57 -7.84
C ARG A 259 14.11 -22.70 -7.94
N GLN A 260 15.27 -23.26 -7.59
CA GLN A 260 16.55 -22.58 -7.73
C GLN A 260 16.92 -22.41 -9.20
N PHE A 261 17.34 -21.20 -9.58
CA PHE A 261 17.88 -20.89 -10.90
C PHE A 261 19.39 -20.70 -10.78
N ILE A 262 20.12 -21.28 -11.73
CA ILE A 262 21.56 -21.07 -11.85
C ILE A 262 21.74 -20.02 -12.93
N HIS A 263 22.23 -18.86 -12.53
CA HIS A 263 22.55 -17.78 -13.44
C HIS A 263 23.97 -17.94 -13.99
N VAL A 264 24.14 -17.61 -15.26
CA VAL A 264 25.45 -17.54 -15.91
C VAL A 264 26.12 -16.25 -15.46
N LEU A 265 27.29 -16.36 -14.85
CA LEU A 265 28.04 -15.19 -14.42
C LEU A 265 28.64 -14.47 -15.63
N GLY A 266 28.43 -13.16 -15.71
CA GLY A 266 29.00 -12.33 -16.77
C GLY A 266 28.24 -11.03 -17.00
N PRO A 267 28.73 -10.19 -17.93
CA PRO A 267 28.01 -9.01 -18.38
C PRO A 267 26.68 -9.40 -19.03
N TYR A 268 25.66 -8.57 -18.83
CA TYR A 268 24.38 -8.73 -19.52
C TYR A 268 24.56 -8.39 -20.99
N ASP A 269 24.17 -9.31 -21.87
CA ASP A 269 24.11 -9.09 -23.31
C ASP A 269 22.65 -8.96 -23.75
N LYS A 270 22.26 -7.75 -24.18
CA LYS A 270 20.92 -7.50 -24.71
C LYS A 270 20.61 -8.27 -26.00
N LEU A 271 21.65 -8.67 -26.76
CA LEU A 271 21.47 -9.47 -27.98
C LEU A 271 21.13 -10.93 -27.65
N ASP A 272 21.39 -11.35 -26.41
CA ASP A 272 21.03 -12.67 -25.88
C ASP A 272 20.26 -12.52 -24.55
N ALA A 273 19.16 -11.77 -24.60
CA ALA A 273 18.35 -11.41 -23.43
C ALA A 273 17.68 -12.61 -22.73
N GLU A 274 17.63 -13.78 -23.37
CA GLU A 274 17.09 -15.02 -22.80
C GLU A 274 18.07 -15.70 -21.84
N THR A 275 19.37 -15.42 -21.96
CA THR A 275 20.37 -15.95 -21.04
C THR A 275 20.16 -15.36 -19.65
N LEU A 276 19.94 -16.26 -18.69
CA LEU A 276 19.79 -15.90 -17.28
C LEU A 276 21.14 -15.50 -16.71
N THR A 277 21.53 -14.24 -16.92
CA THR A 277 22.79 -13.68 -16.47
C THR A 277 22.74 -13.20 -15.02
N LEU A 278 23.85 -13.37 -14.32
CA LEU A 278 24.16 -12.67 -13.07
C LEU A 278 25.27 -11.67 -13.37
N THR A 279 24.90 -10.41 -13.53
CA THR A 279 25.88 -9.32 -13.70
C THR A 279 26.18 -8.73 -12.34
N VAL A 280 27.46 -8.50 -12.03
CA VAL A 280 27.90 -7.89 -10.76
C VAL A 280 28.58 -6.57 -11.07
N THR A 281 28.17 -5.48 -10.44
CA THR A 281 28.76 -4.14 -10.64
C THR A 281 29.07 -3.50 -9.29
N GLU A 282 30.10 -2.64 -9.22
CA GLU A 282 30.48 -1.91 -8.02
C GLU A 282 30.16 -0.43 -8.15
N HIS A 283 29.70 0.17 -7.06
CA HIS A 283 29.25 1.56 -6.99
C HIS A 283 29.81 2.20 -5.73
N GLU A 284 30.58 3.26 -5.88
CA GLU A 284 31.15 4.03 -4.75
C GLU A 284 30.09 4.81 -3.97
N ASP A 285 29.00 5.20 -4.65
CA ASP A 285 27.89 5.93 -4.05
C ASP A 285 26.67 5.03 -3.85
N ARG A 286 26.06 5.15 -2.67
CA ARG A 286 24.82 4.46 -2.35
C ARG A 286 23.64 5.17 -3.00
N THR A 287 23.40 4.87 -4.27
CA THR A 287 22.26 5.37 -5.05
C THR A 287 20.93 4.91 -4.46
N ILE A 288 19.86 5.71 -4.53
CA ILE A 288 18.56 5.30 -3.96
C ILE A 288 17.83 4.30 -4.90
N ILE A 289 18.20 4.28 -6.19
CA ILE A 289 17.65 3.38 -7.22
C ILE A 289 18.79 2.70 -7.98
N PRO A 290 18.59 1.48 -8.51
CA PRO A 290 19.54 0.86 -9.43
C PRO A 290 19.89 1.78 -10.60
N PRO A 291 21.19 1.97 -10.91
CA PRO A 291 21.62 2.75 -12.04
C PRO A 291 21.48 1.93 -13.32
N ILE A 292 20.39 2.15 -14.03
CA ILE A 292 20.09 1.55 -15.32
C ILE A 292 19.72 2.64 -16.32
N THR A 293 20.11 2.45 -17.58
CA THR A 293 19.83 3.40 -18.66
C THR A 293 19.12 2.69 -19.81
N ARG A 294 18.55 3.49 -20.72
CA ARG A 294 18.06 2.98 -22.00
C ARG A 294 19.02 3.39 -23.10
N ASP A 295 19.28 2.47 -24.02
CA ASP A 295 20.10 2.73 -25.19
C ASP A 295 19.29 3.38 -26.34
N THR A 296 19.90 3.52 -27.52
CA THR A 296 19.24 4.08 -28.72
C THR A 296 18.12 3.20 -29.28
N SER A 297 18.13 1.89 -28.99
CA SER A 297 17.06 0.96 -29.34
C SER A 297 15.90 1.00 -28.34
N ASN A 298 16.03 1.84 -27.30
CA ASN A 298 15.12 1.93 -26.17
C ASN A 298 15.09 0.64 -25.34
N ASP A 299 16.15 -0.16 -25.33
CA ASP A 299 16.31 -1.33 -24.47
C ASP A 299 17.04 -0.95 -23.19
N LEU A 300 16.73 -1.64 -22.08
CA LEU A 300 17.40 -1.41 -20.81
C LEU A 300 18.79 -2.04 -20.81
N ILE A 301 19.80 -1.27 -20.37
CA ILE A 301 21.19 -1.70 -20.30
C ILE A 301 21.81 -1.40 -18.95
N ILE A 302 22.68 -2.30 -18.48
CA ILE A 302 23.53 -2.10 -17.31
C ILE A 302 24.78 -1.37 -17.78
N ASP A 303 24.82 -0.05 -17.61
CA ASP A 303 25.92 0.82 -18.07
C ASP A 303 27.16 0.80 -17.16
N HIS A 304 27.33 -0.27 -16.39
CA HIS A 304 28.44 -0.45 -15.45
C HIS A 304 29.16 -1.76 -15.77
N PRO A 305 30.49 -1.78 -15.73
CA PRO A 305 31.26 -2.96 -16.10
C PRO A 305 30.97 -4.12 -15.15
N HIS A 306 30.89 -5.32 -15.71
CA HIS A 306 30.86 -6.54 -14.91
C HIS A 306 32.17 -6.70 -14.15
N ILE A 307 32.06 -7.11 -12.90
CA ILE A 307 33.20 -7.45 -12.03
C ILE A 307 33.23 -8.96 -11.89
N GLU A 308 34.40 -9.53 -12.13
CA GLU A 308 34.67 -10.94 -11.92
C GLU A 308 34.93 -11.23 -10.44
N PRO A 309 34.59 -12.43 -9.95
CA PRO A 309 34.88 -12.83 -8.59
C PRO A 309 36.39 -12.99 -8.42
N THR A 310 36.84 -12.91 -7.16
CA THR A 310 38.21 -13.27 -6.82
C THR A 310 38.52 -14.72 -7.24
N PRO A 311 39.81 -15.11 -7.38
CA PRO A 311 40.19 -16.50 -7.66
C PRO A 311 39.66 -17.52 -6.65
N GLN A 312 39.34 -17.07 -5.43
CA GLN A 312 38.74 -17.87 -4.37
C GLN A 312 37.20 -17.98 -4.47
N GLY A 313 36.58 -17.33 -5.46
CA GLY A 313 35.16 -17.46 -5.77
C GLY A 313 34.23 -16.55 -4.96
N PHE A 314 34.74 -15.45 -4.38
CA PHE A 314 33.92 -14.45 -3.69
C PHE A 314 34.13 -13.04 -4.26
N TYR A 315 33.17 -12.16 -4.03
CA TYR A 315 33.29 -10.72 -4.22
C TYR A 315 33.62 -10.03 -2.91
N GLU A 316 34.36 -8.93 -2.98
CA GLU A 316 34.72 -8.13 -1.82
C GLU A 316 34.54 -6.65 -2.16
N THR A 317 33.95 -5.89 -1.24
CA THR A 317 33.89 -4.42 -1.31
C THR A 317 34.16 -3.84 0.08
N ARG A 318 34.60 -2.59 0.15
CA ARG A 318 35.01 -1.91 1.39
C ARG A 318 34.58 -0.46 1.42
N GLY A 319 34.51 0.11 2.61
CA GLY A 319 34.20 1.52 2.80
C GLY A 319 32.78 1.84 2.32
N ARG A 320 32.65 2.90 1.50
CA ARG A 320 31.35 3.36 0.98
C ARG A 320 30.86 2.58 -0.24
N SER A 321 31.72 1.78 -0.85
CA SER A 321 31.40 1.02 -2.04
C SER A 321 30.36 -0.08 -1.77
N SER A 322 29.61 -0.42 -2.81
CA SER A 322 28.56 -1.41 -2.77
C SER A 322 28.56 -2.26 -4.03
N LEU A 323 28.29 -3.55 -3.86
CA LEU A 323 28.14 -4.50 -4.96
C LEU A 323 26.67 -4.66 -5.30
N LEU A 324 26.32 -4.51 -6.58
CA LEU A 324 24.99 -4.78 -7.11
C LEU A 324 25.04 -6.07 -7.92
N PHE A 325 24.26 -7.05 -7.48
CA PHE A 325 24.04 -8.34 -8.14
C PHE A 325 22.74 -8.28 -8.92
N TRP A 326 22.84 -8.15 -10.25
CA TRP A 326 21.75 -8.04 -11.19
C TRP A 326 21.38 -9.42 -11.70
N PHE A 327 20.29 -9.97 -11.18
CA PHE A 327 19.76 -11.24 -11.65
C PHE A 327 18.75 -11.02 -12.76
N LYS A 328 19.04 -11.52 -13.96
CA LYS A 328 18.03 -11.59 -15.02
C LYS A 328 16.91 -12.53 -14.59
N VAL A 329 15.67 -12.07 -14.71
CA VAL A 329 14.50 -12.87 -14.40
C VAL A 329 13.83 -13.32 -15.71
N PRO A 330 13.46 -14.61 -15.84
CA PRO A 330 12.70 -15.08 -16.98
C PRO A 330 11.26 -14.56 -16.93
N ALA A 331 10.70 -14.23 -18.09
CA ALA A 331 9.30 -13.81 -18.19
C ALA A 331 8.32 -14.93 -17.74
N PHE A 332 8.67 -16.17 -18.09
CA PHE A 332 7.96 -17.39 -17.74
C PHE A 332 8.96 -18.54 -17.67
N PHE A 333 8.61 -19.60 -16.95
CA PHE A 333 9.40 -20.83 -16.96
C PHE A 333 8.50 -22.06 -16.83
N ALA A 334 8.98 -23.19 -17.34
CA ALA A 334 8.27 -24.46 -17.21
C ALA A 334 8.44 -25.01 -15.79
N ASP A 335 7.31 -25.32 -15.14
CA ASP A 335 7.26 -26.05 -13.87
C ASP A 335 6.25 -27.20 -14.00
N ASN A 336 6.71 -28.43 -13.86
CA ASN A 336 5.92 -29.65 -14.07
C ASN A 336 5.11 -29.71 -15.38
N GLY A 337 5.63 -29.12 -16.45
CA GLY A 337 4.97 -29.09 -17.77
C GLY A 337 4.05 -27.89 -17.99
N ASP A 338 3.77 -27.11 -16.95
CA ASP A 338 2.99 -25.87 -17.06
C ASP A 338 3.90 -24.66 -17.22
N THR A 339 3.44 -23.68 -18.00
CA THR A 339 4.13 -22.38 -18.10
C THR A 339 3.71 -21.53 -16.90
N VAL A 340 4.66 -21.22 -16.03
CA VAL A 340 4.42 -20.50 -14.77
C VAL A 340 5.09 -19.12 -14.79
N ILE A 341 4.36 -18.13 -14.27
CA ILE A 341 4.86 -16.76 -14.07
C ILE A 341 5.55 -16.67 -12.70
N VAL A 342 6.62 -15.87 -12.60
CA VAL A 342 7.29 -15.60 -11.33
C VAL A 342 6.35 -14.84 -10.39
N THR A 343 6.04 -15.44 -9.23
CA THR A 343 5.17 -14.87 -8.20
C THR A 343 5.83 -14.77 -6.82
N LYS A 344 6.95 -15.48 -6.62
CA LYS A 344 7.78 -15.46 -5.42
C LYS A 344 9.25 -15.51 -5.81
N THR A 345 10.05 -14.69 -5.17
CA THR A 345 11.51 -14.70 -5.36
C THR A 345 12.22 -14.68 -4.00
N TYR A 346 13.36 -15.33 -3.90
CA TYR A 346 14.30 -15.10 -2.81
C TYR A 346 15.73 -15.25 -3.32
N ALA A 347 16.63 -14.39 -2.85
CA ALA A 347 18.06 -14.55 -3.06
C ALA A 347 18.68 -15.15 -1.80
N SER A 348 19.52 -16.17 -1.97
CA SER A 348 20.33 -16.75 -0.90
C SER A 348 21.77 -16.34 -1.12
N LEU A 349 22.36 -15.70 -0.12
CA LEU A 349 23.72 -15.19 -0.15
C LEU A 349 24.49 -15.75 1.04
N ASP A 350 25.74 -16.15 0.83
CA ASP A 350 26.67 -16.39 1.92
C ASP A 350 27.53 -15.14 2.07
N VAL A 351 27.38 -14.44 3.19
CA VAL A 351 27.96 -13.10 3.42
C VAL A 351 28.78 -13.09 4.72
N ALA A 352 29.94 -12.45 4.70
CA ALA A 352 30.82 -12.26 5.85
C ALA A 352 31.15 -10.77 6.06
N GLY A 353 31.50 -10.40 7.29
CA GLY A 353 31.74 -8.99 7.69
C GLY A 353 30.49 -8.31 8.28
N ASP A 354 30.52 -6.99 8.35
CA ASP A 354 29.38 -6.15 8.71
C ASP A 354 28.64 -5.73 7.44
N TYR A 355 27.41 -6.17 7.26
CA TYR A 355 26.74 -6.01 5.96
C TYR A 355 25.38 -5.35 6.09
N ALA A 356 25.03 -4.60 5.07
CA ALA A 356 23.69 -4.19 4.72
C ALA A 356 23.35 -4.79 3.35
N ILE A 357 22.27 -5.57 3.30
CA ILE A 357 21.74 -6.18 2.08
C ILE A 357 20.43 -5.51 1.75
N GLU A 358 20.33 -5.03 0.51
CA GLU A 358 19.19 -4.29 0.00
C GLU A 358 18.72 -4.89 -1.31
N LEU A 359 17.46 -4.68 -1.65
CA LEU A 359 16.83 -5.27 -2.82
C LEU A 359 16.11 -4.19 -3.63
N SER A 360 16.12 -4.35 -4.95
CA SER A 360 15.34 -3.55 -5.88
C SER A 360 14.88 -4.40 -7.07
N GLU A 361 13.86 -3.89 -7.75
CA GLU A 361 13.20 -4.43 -8.92
C GLU A 361 13.46 -3.48 -10.08
N VAL A 362 13.69 -4.04 -11.27
CA VAL A 362 13.70 -3.29 -12.52
C VAL A 362 12.69 -3.92 -13.45
N PHE A 363 11.73 -3.13 -13.94
CA PHE A 363 10.71 -3.61 -14.89
C PHE A 363 11.01 -3.11 -16.29
N ASP A 364 10.64 -3.85 -17.32
CA ASP A 364 10.61 -3.29 -18.66
C ASP A 364 9.35 -2.42 -18.84
N GLY A 365 9.49 -1.11 -18.62
CA GLY A 365 8.41 -0.13 -18.76
C GLY A 365 8.90 1.20 -19.32
N LEU A 366 7.99 2.02 -19.84
CA LEU A 366 8.30 3.24 -20.63
C LEU A 366 9.12 4.34 -19.92
N SER A 367 9.44 4.19 -18.62
CA SER A 367 10.31 5.10 -17.88
C SER A 367 11.76 4.99 -18.35
N ARG A 368 12.50 6.10 -18.30
CA ARG A 368 13.96 6.12 -18.52
C ARG A 368 14.72 5.29 -17.48
N ASN A 369 14.23 5.28 -16.24
CA ASN A 369 14.68 4.36 -15.21
C ASN A 369 13.43 3.74 -14.58
N PRO A 370 13.07 2.50 -14.98
CA PRO A 370 11.93 1.78 -14.43
C PRO A 370 12.28 0.96 -13.19
N ALA A 371 13.42 1.25 -12.56
CA ALA A 371 13.81 0.63 -11.30
C ALA A 371 13.05 1.22 -10.11
N THR A 372 12.91 0.38 -9.10
CA THR A 372 12.34 0.76 -7.79
C THR A 372 13.44 1.18 -6.83
N TYR A 373 13.06 1.85 -5.74
CA TYR A 373 14.02 2.18 -4.68
C TYR A 373 14.56 0.92 -4.01
N PHE A 374 15.82 0.98 -3.57
CA PHE A 374 16.38 -0.05 -2.71
C PHE A 374 15.69 -0.05 -1.35
N TYR A 375 15.33 -1.24 -0.87
CA TYR A 375 14.88 -1.44 0.50
C TYR A 375 15.84 -2.35 1.25
N THR A 376 16.06 -2.07 2.54
CA THR A 376 16.92 -2.90 3.39
C THR A 376 16.23 -4.22 3.73
N ALA A 377 16.79 -5.32 3.24
CA ALA A 377 16.27 -6.67 3.41
C ALA A 377 16.88 -7.41 4.60
N ALA A 378 18.17 -7.16 4.88
CA ALA A 378 18.89 -7.71 6.02
C ALA A 378 20.08 -6.81 6.37
N GLN A 379 20.46 -6.79 7.65
CA GLN A 379 21.67 -6.11 8.11
C GLN A 379 22.27 -6.85 9.29
N SER A 380 23.58 -6.76 9.47
CA SER A 380 24.30 -7.35 10.58
C SER A 380 25.58 -6.59 10.82
N ARG A 381 25.83 -6.18 12.07
CA ARG A 381 27.11 -5.57 12.46
C ARG A 381 28.26 -6.57 12.48
N GLY A 382 27.95 -7.87 12.37
CA GLY A 382 28.92 -8.94 12.15
C GLY A 382 30.11 -8.93 13.10
N ARG A 383 31.24 -9.43 12.58
CA ARG A 383 32.59 -9.23 13.14
C ARG A 383 33.43 -8.61 12.02
N PRO A 384 33.57 -7.27 11.96
CA PRO A 384 34.15 -6.58 10.80
C PRO A 384 35.59 -7.05 10.48
N ALA A 385 36.34 -7.47 11.50
CA ALA A 385 37.71 -7.97 11.36
C ALA A 385 37.82 -9.42 10.84
N ASN A 386 36.72 -10.18 10.71
CA ASN A 386 36.75 -11.57 10.25
C ASN A 386 35.86 -11.78 9.01
N LEU A 387 36.46 -11.60 7.83
CA LEU A 387 35.80 -11.79 6.54
C LEU A 387 35.71 -13.26 6.09
N ASN A 388 36.06 -14.22 6.96
CA ASN A 388 35.95 -15.65 6.67
C ASN A 388 34.76 -16.30 7.38
N ASP A 389 34.06 -15.57 8.26
CA ASP A 389 32.86 -16.05 8.97
C ASP A 389 31.60 -15.83 8.11
N PHE A 390 31.43 -16.69 7.11
CA PHE A 390 30.28 -16.62 6.22
C PHE A 390 29.00 -17.08 6.92
N LYS A 391 27.95 -16.27 6.79
CA LYS A 391 26.59 -16.61 7.21
C LYS A 391 25.66 -16.62 6.02
N ARG A 392 24.82 -17.65 5.96
CA ARG A 392 23.76 -17.74 4.97
C ARG A 392 22.63 -16.79 5.33
N VAL A 393 22.39 -15.82 4.46
CA VAL A 393 21.26 -14.90 4.54
C VAL A 393 20.32 -15.19 3.38
N ARG A 394 19.06 -15.47 3.72
CA ARG A 394 17.99 -15.58 2.73
C ARG A 394 17.19 -14.28 2.73
N VAL A 395 17.32 -13.51 1.66
CA VAL A 395 16.51 -12.31 1.47
C VAL A 395 15.31 -12.64 0.61
N HIS A 396 14.14 -12.55 1.23
CA HIS A 396 12.88 -12.73 0.54
C HIS A 396 12.53 -11.44 -0.18
N TYR A 397 12.18 -11.60 -1.44
CA TYR A 397 11.64 -10.52 -2.24
C TYR A 397 10.16 -10.29 -1.93
N GLY A 398 9.72 -9.04 -2.03
CA GLY A 398 8.42 -8.60 -1.54
C GLY A 398 8.40 -8.52 -0.02
N ARG A 399 9.50 -8.07 0.60
CA ARG A 399 9.61 -7.80 2.03
C ARG A 399 9.73 -6.31 2.29
N GLN A 400 8.72 -5.79 2.93
CA GLN A 400 8.73 -4.51 3.60
C GLN A 400 9.05 -4.77 5.07
N THR A 401 9.96 -3.96 5.59
CA THR A 401 10.22 -3.84 7.03
C THR A 401 9.31 -2.79 7.58
#